data_AF-A0A2M8C499-F1
#
_entry.id   AF-A0A2M8C499-F1
#
_cell.length_a   1.000
_cell.length_b   1.000
_cell.length_c   1.000
_cell.angle_alpha   90.00
_cell.angle_beta   90.00
_cell.angle_gamma   90.00
#
_symmetry.space_group_name_H-M   'P 1'
#
loop_
_entity.id
_entity.type
_entity.pdbx_description
1 polymer ?
#
loop_
_entity_poly.entity_id
_entity_poly.type
_entity_poly.pdbx_seq_one_letter_code
_entity_poly.pdbx_strand_id
1 'polypeptide(L)'
;MTPRTFKWKVSGLKTKKILRDVAEGTVPDEIIHRPKAGFGAPYRKWLRYDLNEMWNELTSESALRRRGWFDPYGVKEIRRLSQTGNLDLYMLQWAILTIEPWARQFIDKNPADFGDQQFSVKIQRDSSVARAPSTTLRTGSSE
;
A
#
# COMPACT_ATOMS: atom_id res chain seq x y z
N MET A 1 -14.73 23.59 10.98
CA MET A 1 -13.77 22.47 10.79
C MET A 1 -13.19 22.12 12.15
N THR A 2 -13.71 21.09 12.82
CA THR A 2 -13.28 20.71 14.19
C THR A 2 -11.83 20.21 14.15
N PRO A 3 -10.95 20.62 15.09
CA PRO A 3 -9.58 20.15 15.10
C PRO A 3 -9.56 18.63 15.28
N ARG A 4 -9.04 17.90 14.29
CA ARG A 4 -8.80 16.45 14.45
C ARG A 4 -7.78 16.28 15.59
N THR A 5 -8.23 15.69 16.69
CA THR A 5 -7.52 15.63 17.98
C THR A 5 -6.24 14.81 17.89
N PHE A 6 -5.12 15.49 17.57
CA PHE A 6 -3.78 14.92 17.49
C PHE A 6 -3.35 14.19 18.77
N LYS A 7 -3.89 14.59 19.93
CA LYS A 7 -3.61 13.99 21.26
C LYS A 7 -3.79 12.48 21.33
N TRP A 8 -4.71 11.92 20.53
CA TRP A 8 -4.98 10.48 20.51
C TRP A 8 -4.08 9.71 19.55
N LYS A 9 -3.44 10.41 18.60
CA LYS A 9 -2.53 9.82 17.62
C LYS A 9 -1.09 9.85 18.12
N VAL A 10 -0.70 10.95 18.77
CA VAL A 10 0.66 11.22 19.26
C VAL A 10 0.59 11.87 20.64
N SER A 11 1.41 11.39 21.56
CA SER A 11 1.59 11.97 22.90
C SER A 11 3.08 11.97 23.24
N GLY A 12 3.70 13.15 23.23
CA GLY A 12 5.17 13.25 23.29
C GLY A 12 5.81 12.48 22.11
N LEU A 13 6.76 11.60 22.42
CA LEU A 13 7.43 10.73 21.44
C LEU A 13 6.66 9.43 21.14
N LYS A 14 5.53 9.17 21.82
CA LYS A 14 4.73 7.95 21.63
C LYS A 14 3.72 8.15 20.49
N THR A 15 3.87 7.36 19.43
CA THR A 15 2.93 7.30 18.30
C THR A 15 1.94 6.15 18.46
N LYS A 16 0.80 6.26 17.77
CA LYS A 16 -0.31 5.29 17.80
C LYS A 16 -0.93 5.15 19.19
N LYS A 17 -1.00 6.24 19.97
CA LYS A 17 -1.43 6.20 21.38
C LYS A 17 -2.76 5.44 21.57
N ILE A 18 -3.83 5.86 20.89
CA ILE A 18 -5.14 5.19 21.02
C ILE A 18 -5.11 3.70 20.66
N LEU A 19 -4.31 3.30 19.66
CA LEU A 19 -4.18 1.89 19.28
C LEU A 19 -3.46 1.09 20.37
N ARG A 20 -2.46 1.70 21.03
CA ARG A 20 -1.73 1.06 22.12
C ARG A 20 -2.59 0.91 23.37
N ASP A 21 -3.28 1.99 23.75
CA ASP A 21 -4.16 2.01 24.92
C ASP A 21 -5.29 0.95 24.79
N VAL A 22 -5.86 0.78 23.60
CA VAL A 22 -6.94 -0.22 23.36
C VAL A 22 -6.42 -1.67 23.34
N ALA A 23 -5.17 -1.89 22.92
CA ALA A 23 -4.59 -3.23 22.81
C ALA A 23 -3.87 -3.69 24.09
N GLU A 24 -3.73 -2.80 25.08
CA GLU A 24 -3.13 -3.09 26.38
C GLU A 24 -3.94 -4.20 27.09
N GLY A 25 -3.25 -5.18 27.69
CA GLY A 25 -3.87 -6.37 28.26
C GLY A 25 -4.38 -7.41 27.26
N THR A 26 -4.42 -7.11 25.96
CA THR A 26 -4.73 -8.09 24.89
C THR A 26 -3.48 -8.59 24.16
N VAL A 27 -2.49 -7.72 23.99
CA VAL A 27 -1.21 -8.03 23.35
C VAL A 27 -0.10 -7.97 24.41
N PRO A 28 0.89 -8.89 24.41
CA PRO A 28 1.99 -8.86 25.38
C PRO A 28 2.71 -7.50 25.42
N ASP A 29 3.09 -7.07 26.63
CA ASP A 29 3.71 -5.76 26.90
C ASP A 29 4.97 -5.53 26.04
N GLU A 30 5.74 -6.60 25.82
CA GLU A 30 6.94 -6.59 24.96
C GLU A 30 6.64 -6.24 23.50
N ILE A 31 5.46 -6.58 22.99
CA ILE A 31 5.03 -6.28 21.61
C ILE A 31 4.39 -4.90 21.54
N ILE A 32 3.48 -4.59 22.49
CA ILE A 32 2.70 -3.35 22.44
C ILE A 32 3.51 -2.11 22.81
N HIS A 33 4.63 -2.25 23.53
CA HIS A 33 5.54 -1.14 23.85
C HIS A 33 6.79 -1.09 22.98
N ARG A 34 6.99 -2.07 22.09
CA ARG A 34 8.15 -2.08 21.20
C ARG A 34 8.24 -0.82 20.32
N PRO A 35 9.45 -0.36 19.96
CA PRO A 35 9.65 0.72 19.00
C PRO A 35 8.98 0.44 17.66
N LYS A 36 8.55 1.49 16.94
CA LYS A 36 8.01 1.31 15.59
C LYS A 36 9.12 0.83 14.66
N ALA A 37 9.13 -0.46 14.37
CA ALA A 37 9.92 -1.03 13.29
C ALA A 37 9.16 -0.89 11.98
N GLY A 38 9.83 -0.46 10.92
CA GLY A 38 9.32 -0.61 9.55
C GLY A 38 9.23 -2.08 9.20
N PHE A 39 8.26 -2.46 8.38
CA PHE A 39 8.29 -3.76 7.71
C PHE A 39 9.26 -3.64 6.54
N GLY A 40 10.53 -3.94 6.78
CA GLY A 40 11.53 -3.99 5.73
C GLY A 40 11.36 -5.29 4.95
N ALA A 41 10.75 -5.23 3.77
CA ALA A 41 10.74 -6.38 2.89
C ALA A 41 12.19 -6.75 2.50
N PRO A 42 12.53 -8.04 2.36
CA PRO A 42 13.89 -8.48 2.08
C PRO A 42 14.24 -8.31 0.59
N TYR A 43 14.10 -7.08 0.07
CA TYR A 43 14.23 -6.76 -1.35
C TYR A 43 15.53 -7.27 -1.98
N ARG A 44 16.65 -7.22 -1.25
CA ARG A 44 17.94 -7.73 -1.76
C ARG A 44 17.88 -9.22 -2.03
N LYS A 45 17.31 -10.00 -1.10
CA LYS A 45 17.13 -11.45 -1.26
C LYS A 45 16.15 -11.73 -2.39
N TRP A 46 15.01 -11.03 -2.39
CA TRP A 46 13.99 -11.19 -3.42
C TRP A 46 14.55 -10.92 -4.82
N LEU A 47 15.16 -9.76 -5.04
CA LEU A 47 15.67 -9.40 -6.36
C LEU A 47 16.84 -10.27 -6.80
N ARG A 48 17.66 -10.78 -5.87
CA ARG A 48 18.79 -11.66 -6.20
C ARG A 48 18.37 -13.09 -6.48
N TYR A 49 17.36 -13.60 -5.78
CA TYR A 49 16.98 -15.00 -5.81
C TYR A 49 15.50 -15.17 -6.13
N ASP A 50 14.62 -14.80 -5.19
CA ASP A 50 13.22 -15.24 -5.19
C ASP A 50 12.39 -14.66 -6.36
N LEU A 51 12.82 -13.53 -6.95
CA LEU A 51 12.17 -12.85 -8.07
C LEU A 51 13.05 -12.80 -9.33
N ASN A 52 14.12 -13.59 -9.40
CA ASN A 52 15.05 -13.56 -10.54
C ASN A 52 14.37 -13.97 -11.85
N GLU A 53 13.46 -14.94 -11.81
CA GLU A 53 12.69 -15.37 -12.98
C GLU A 53 11.76 -14.25 -13.47
N MET A 54 10.97 -13.66 -12.57
CA MET A 54 10.08 -12.54 -12.88
C MET A 54 10.86 -11.33 -13.41
N TRP A 55 12.04 -11.06 -12.86
CA TRP A 55 12.94 -10.05 -13.40
C TRP A 55 13.29 -10.34 -14.86
N ASN A 56 13.79 -11.54 -15.16
CA ASN A 56 14.21 -11.90 -16.51
C ASN A 56 13.06 -11.84 -17.52
N GLU A 57 11.85 -12.23 -17.13
CA GLU A 57 10.66 -12.16 -17.97
C GLU A 57 10.27 -10.71 -18.27
N LEU A 58 10.02 -9.92 -17.21
CA LEU A 58 9.46 -8.57 -17.31
C LEU A 58 10.46 -7.55 -17.85
N THR A 59 11.76 -7.78 -17.61
CA THR A 59 12.83 -6.92 -18.11
C THR A 59 13.61 -7.54 -19.26
N SER A 60 13.05 -8.53 -19.96
CA SER A 60 13.65 -9.04 -21.20
C SER A 60 13.74 -7.91 -22.23
N GLU A 61 14.75 -7.95 -23.11
CA GLU A 61 14.92 -6.94 -24.14
C GLU A 61 13.65 -6.76 -24.99
N SER A 62 12.99 -7.88 -25.32
CA SER A 62 11.73 -7.84 -26.05
C SER A 62 10.61 -7.15 -25.27
N ALA A 63 10.47 -7.41 -23.95
CA ALA A 63 9.46 -6.79 -23.11
C ALA A 63 9.70 -5.28 -22.96
N LEU A 64 10.95 -4.90 -22.69
CA LEU A 64 11.35 -3.50 -22.54
C LEU A 64 11.15 -2.72 -23.84
N ARG A 65 11.52 -3.29 -24.99
CA ARG A 65 11.29 -2.67 -26.30
C ARG A 65 9.81 -2.53 -26.65
N ARG A 66 8.98 -3.54 -26.33
CA ARG A 66 7.53 -3.46 -26.53
C ARG A 66 6.89 -2.36 -25.68
N ARG A 67 7.31 -2.22 -24.41
CA ARG A 67 6.79 -1.18 -23.51
C ARG A 67 7.31 0.22 -23.86
N GLY A 68 8.57 0.33 -24.27
CA GLY A 68 9.18 1.58 -24.73
C GLY A 68 9.54 2.58 -23.63
N TRP A 69 9.44 2.23 -22.34
CA TRP A 69 9.74 3.14 -21.22
C TRP A 69 11.20 3.12 -20.77
N PHE A 70 11.90 2.01 -20.96
CA PHE A 70 13.27 1.83 -20.49
C PHE A 70 14.18 1.39 -21.63
N ASP A 71 15.42 1.86 -21.59
CA ASP A 71 16.49 1.36 -22.44
C ASP A 71 16.95 -0.04 -21.96
N PRO A 72 16.89 -1.08 -22.82
CA PRO A 72 17.30 -2.43 -22.45
C PRO A 72 18.75 -2.54 -21.96
N TYR A 73 19.67 -1.75 -22.54
CA TYR A 73 21.07 -1.79 -22.16
C TYR A 73 21.30 -1.22 -20.76
N GLY A 74 20.70 -0.07 -20.45
CA GLY A 74 20.72 0.53 -19.13
C GLY A 74 20.16 -0.39 -18.04
N VAL A 75 19.02 -1.05 -18.30
CA VAL A 75 18.43 -2.00 -17.34
C VAL A 75 19.34 -3.21 -17.10
N LYS A 76 19.95 -3.74 -18.15
CA LYS A 76 20.91 -4.85 -18.05
C LYS A 76 22.13 -4.46 -17.23
N GLU A 77 22.65 -3.25 -17.43
CA GLU A 77 23.81 -2.75 -16.70
C GLU A 77 23.49 -2.50 -15.20
N ILE A 78 22.32 -1.92 -14.89
CA ILE A 78 21.84 -1.77 -13.51
C ILE A 78 21.76 -3.14 -12.83
N ARG A 79 21.21 -4.15 -13.51
CA ARG A 79 21.14 -5.52 -13.01
C ARG A 79 22.54 -6.06 -12.71
N ARG A 80 23.46 -5.94 -13.67
CA ARG A 80 24.85 -6.42 -13.53
C ARG A 80 25.53 -5.77 -12.33
N LEU A 81 25.52 -4.43 -12.24
CA LEU A 81 26.15 -3.68 -11.16
C LEU A 81 25.58 -4.01 -9.78
N SER A 82 24.29 -4.29 -9.70
CA SER A 82 23.68 -4.73 -8.44
C SER A 82 24.05 -6.16 -8.06
N GLN A 83 24.09 -7.07 -9.03
CA GLN A 83 24.37 -8.48 -8.76
C GLN A 83 25.83 -8.72 -8.38
N THR A 84 26.77 -7.96 -8.94
CA THR A 84 28.18 -8.02 -8.54
C THR A 84 28.45 -7.47 -7.14
N GLY A 85 27.46 -6.79 -6.52
CA GLY A 85 27.60 -6.18 -5.20
C GLY A 85 28.37 -4.85 -5.20
N ASN A 86 28.70 -4.32 -6.38
CA ASN A 86 29.45 -3.06 -6.51
C ASN A 86 28.61 -1.84 -6.15
N LEU A 87 27.29 -1.90 -6.38
CA LEU A 87 26.35 -0.82 -6.07
C LEU A 87 25.03 -1.35 -5.51
N ASP A 88 24.51 -0.64 -4.51
CA ASP A 88 23.26 -1.01 -3.83
C ASP A 88 22.03 -0.44 -4.58
N LEU A 89 21.70 -1.08 -5.71
CA LEU A 89 20.65 -0.62 -6.64
C LEU A 89 19.32 -1.40 -6.51
N TYR A 90 19.07 -2.04 -5.37
CA TYR A 90 17.86 -2.87 -5.19
C TYR A 90 16.57 -2.06 -5.26
N MET A 91 16.54 -0.81 -4.75
CA MET A 91 15.34 0.02 -4.83
C MET A 91 15.04 0.46 -6.27
N LEU A 92 16.07 0.73 -7.07
CA LEU A 92 15.91 1.06 -8.49
C LEU A 92 15.39 -0.15 -9.27
N GLN A 93 15.98 -1.33 -9.04
CA GLN A 93 15.45 -2.57 -9.63
C GLN A 93 14.02 -2.83 -9.17
N TRP A 94 13.70 -2.62 -7.89
CA TRP A 94 12.34 -2.78 -7.40
C TRP A 94 11.35 -1.86 -8.15
N ALA A 95 11.72 -0.60 -8.39
CA ALA A 95 10.90 0.31 -9.18
C ALA A 95 10.71 -0.15 -10.64
N ILE A 96 11.79 -0.58 -11.30
CA ILE A 96 11.75 -1.12 -12.67
C ILE A 96 10.88 -2.39 -12.74
N LEU A 97 10.98 -3.27 -11.75
CA LEU A 97 10.25 -4.53 -11.74
C LEU A 97 8.74 -4.33 -11.50
N THR A 98 8.39 -3.40 -10.61
CA THR A 98 6.99 -3.22 -10.16
C THR A 98 6.14 -2.40 -11.14
N ILE A 99 6.76 -1.57 -11.97
CA ILE A 99 6.02 -0.70 -12.89
C ILE A 99 5.33 -1.50 -14.02
N GLU A 100 5.94 -2.59 -14.49
CA GLU A 100 5.37 -3.39 -15.58
C GLU A 100 4.08 -4.12 -15.16
N PRO A 101 4.01 -4.85 -14.02
CA PRO A 101 2.76 -5.42 -13.52
C PRO A 101 1.70 -4.36 -13.23
N TRP A 102 2.11 -3.20 -12.70
CA TRP A 102 1.21 -2.07 -12.48
C TRP A 102 0.61 -1.57 -13.81
N ALA A 103 1.44 -1.40 -14.84
CA ALA A 103 0.99 -0.97 -16.16
C ALA A 103 0.02 -1.98 -16.78
N ARG A 104 0.33 -3.27 -16.71
CA ARG A 104 -0.57 -4.34 -17.18
C ARG A 104 -1.94 -4.29 -16.50
N GLN A 105 -2.00 -3.86 -15.23
CA GLN A 105 -3.24 -3.84 -14.47
C GLN A 105 -4.05 -2.56 -14.64
N PHE A 106 -3.39 -1.41 -14.80
CA PHE A 106 -4.06 -0.10 -14.73
C PHE A 106 -3.97 0.73 -16.01
N ILE A 107 -3.04 0.39 -16.92
CA ILE A 107 -2.88 1.07 -18.22
C ILE A 107 -3.42 0.18 -19.34
N ASP A 108 -3.01 -1.09 -19.36
CA ASP A 108 -3.40 -2.03 -20.43
C ASP A 108 -4.80 -2.62 -20.20
N LYS A 109 -5.28 -2.61 -18.96
CA LYS A 109 -6.62 -3.05 -18.56
C LYS A 109 -7.37 -1.86 -17.98
N ASN A 110 -8.61 -1.66 -18.39
CA ASN A 110 -9.50 -0.73 -17.73
C ASN A 110 -10.02 -1.38 -16.43
N PRO A 111 -9.68 -0.88 -15.24
CA PRO A 111 -10.20 -1.42 -14.00
C PRO A 111 -11.72 -1.19 -13.86
N ALA A 112 -12.38 -0.40 -14.71
CA ALA A 112 -13.84 -0.34 -14.74
C ALA A 112 -14.48 -1.52 -15.49
N ASP A 113 -13.71 -2.31 -16.24
CA ASP A 113 -14.18 -3.49 -16.97
C ASP A 113 -14.25 -4.75 -16.06
N PHE A 114 -14.54 -4.56 -14.76
CA PHE A 114 -14.99 -5.66 -13.91
C PHE A 114 -16.38 -6.09 -14.39
N GLY A 115 -16.46 -6.91 -15.44
CA GLY A 115 -17.74 -7.37 -15.99
C GLY A 115 -18.64 -7.90 -14.87
N ASP A 116 -19.85 -7.33 -14.74
CA ASP A 116 -20.98 -7.70 -13.86
C ASP A 116 -20.68 -8.42 -12.53
N GLN A 117 -19.52 -8.20 -11.90
CA GLN A 117 -19.27 -8.71 -10.56
C GLN A 117 -19.98 -7.79 -9.58
N GLN A 118 -21.25 -8.12 -9.32
CA GLN A 118 -21.99 -7.60 -8.19
C GLN A 118 -21.24 -7.96 -6.92
N PHE A 119 -20.45 -7.02 -6.40
CA PHE A 119 -19.96 -7.09 -5.03
C PHE A 119 -21.16 -6.89 -4.11
N SER A 120 -21.83 -7.98 -3.73
CA SER A 120 -22.90 -7.94 -2.74
C SER A 120 -22.29 -7.68 -1.37
N VAL A 121 -22.16 -6.41 -0.99
CA VAL A 121 -21.83 -6.03 0.38
C VAL A 121 -23.10 -6.26 1.21
N LYS A 122 -23.19 -7.41 1.88
CA LYS A 122 -24.21 -7.64 2.92
C LYS A 122 -23.86 -6.76 4.11
N ILE A 123 -24.37 -5.52 4.13
CA ILE A 123 -24.37 -4.72 5.35
C ILE A 123 -25.43 -5.31 6.26
N GLN A 124 -25.00 -6.17 7.19
CA GLN A 124 -25.79 -6.49 8.38
C GLN A 124 -25.91 -5.21 9.19
N ARG A 125 -27.01 -4.49 9.00
CA ARG A 125 -27.43 -3.47 9.94
C ARG A 125 -27.89 -4.20 11.19
N ASP A 126 -27.05 -4.19 12.20
CA ASP A 126 -27.49 -4.58 13.54
C ASP A 126 -28.59 -3.60 13.98
N SER A 127 -29.80 -4.13 14.15
CA SER A 127 -30.98 -3.41 14.61
C SER A 127 -30.88 -2.97 16.08
N SER A 128 -29.80 -3.30 16.79
CA SER A 128 -29.57 -2.90 18.18
C SER A 128 -29.05 -1.47 18.35
N VAL A 129 -28.60 -0.79 17.28
CA VAL A 129 -28.12 0.60 17.38
C VAL A 129 -29.31 1.56 17.29
N ALA A 130 -29.70 2.08 18.46
CA ALA A 130 -30.74 3.09 18.60
C ALA A 130 -30.53 4.26 17.61
N ARG A 131 -31.55 4.53 16.80
CA ARG A 131 -31.59 5.62 15.83
C ARG A 131 -31.57 6.95 16.59
N ALA A 132 -30.56 7.79 16.37
CA ALA A 132 -30.58 9.17 16.88
C ALA A 132 -31.83 9.90 16.35
N PRO A 133 -32.51 10.71 17.18
CA PRO A 133 -33.74 11.39 16.77
C PRO A 133 -33.47 12.31 15.57
N SER A 134 -34.36 12.24 14.59
CA SER A 134 -34.28 13.03 13.36
C SER A 134 -34.55 14.49 13.69
N THR A 135 -33.55 15.35 13.54
CA THR A 135 -33.72 16.81 13.60
C THR A 135 -34.56 17.25 12.40
N THR A 136 -35.84 17.55 12.64
CA THR A 136 -36.70 18.24 11.68
C THR A 136 -36.18 19.65 11.49
N LEU A 137 -35.69 19.96 10.28
CA LEU A 137 -35.39 21.34 9.88
C LEU A 137 -36.70 22.12 9.85
N ARG A 138 -36.86 23.04 10.80
CA ARG A 138 -37.94 24.03 10.84
C ARG A 138 -37.77 24.98 9.65
N THR A 139 -38.68 24.88 8.69
CA THR A 139 -38.87 25.88 7.63
C THR A 139 -39.33 27.18 8.29
N GLY A 140 -38.52 28.24 8.19
CA GLY A 140 -38.92 29.59 8.55
C GLY A 140 -39.68 30.24 7.39
N SER A 141 -40.95 30.53 7.61
CA SER A 141 -41.77 31.50 6.86
C SER A 141 -42.00 32.73 7.75
N SER A 142 -42.32 33.88 7.13
CA SER A 142 -42.60 35.23 7.66
C SER A 142 -41.34 36.07 7.98
N GLU A 143 -41.15 37.30 7.49
CA GLU A 143 -42.02 38.31 6.84
C GLU A 143 -41.28 39.06 5.72
#